data_AF-A0A7C4Y2Z8-F1
#
_entry.id   AF-A0A7C4Y2Z8-F1
#
_cell.length_a   1.000
_cell.length_b   1.000
_cell.length_c   1.000
_cell.angle_alpha   90.00
_cell.angle_beta   90.00
_cell.angle_gamma   90.00
#
_symmetry.space_group_name_H-M   'P 1'
#
loop_
_entity.id
_entity.type
_entity.pdbx_description
1 polymer ?
#
loop_
_entity_poly.entity_id
_entity_poly.type
_entity_poly.pdbx_seq_one_letter_code
_entity_poly.pdbx_strand_id
1 'polypeptide(L)'
;MYFGPHGEIMKLIVNTQAGWMALWNNTHIPWLSGAKYGAGSQMWRPYEITVNGTEGFMWNVTIPLGLGTGFVFGLTPYAAYDDRVVGISWNYSLVIVWGLSLKRGEEGRLIFKNTWTPPAEWGNSMMVIHYVGQTNDWRDGVIALFAKEERKFYGFSTEDGRFLWSTESEHYLNAWGWGPVEHSWYFAYGRLYSTGVSGILYCYDLKTGKTLWTYKAVDPYNEYLFNTNWWMWICFITDGKVYMGYAEHSPMDPKPRGGPFICVDAMTGDEIWRADGMFMQSRWGGRAIIGDSIMATLDHYDSCLYAVGKGPSMVTVEVPTVAVPLGSSLLIRGSVLDVSPGTKDPKIALRFPKGVPAVADENMSDWMRYVYKQFPLDPMAKIDGVWVAFEAIDPEGNYVNIGGTIT
;
A
#
# COMPACT_ATOMS: atom_id res chain seq x y z
N MET A 1 4.32 17.45 2.45
CA MET A 1 4.80 17.85 1.12
C MET A 1 3.82 17.27 0.12
N TYR A 2 3.38 18.05 -0.85
CA TYR A 2 2.46 17.62 -1.89
C TYR A 2 2.88 18.25 -3.22
N PHE A 3 2.40 17.67 -4.33
CA PHE A 3 2.66 18.22 -5.65
C PHE A 3 1.51 19.14 -6.06
N GLY A 4 1.83 20.35 -6.53
CA GLY A 4 0.85 21.26 -7.10
C GLY A 4 0.42 20.84 -8.51
N PRO A 5 -0.57 21.53 -9.09
CA PRO A 5 -1.16 21.18 -10.39
C PRO A 5 -0.19 21.13 -11.57
N HIS A 6 0.99 21.76 -11.48
CA HIS A 6 2.02 21.75 -12.51
C HIS A 6 3.26 20.94 -12.11
N GLY A 7 3.16 20.09 -11.09
CA GLY A 7 4.26 19.26 -10.59
C GLY A 7 5.21 19.99 -9.63
N GLU A 8 4.86 21.21 -9.21
CA GLU A 8 5.62 21.95 -8.20
C GLU A 8 5.63 21.21 -6.85
N ILE A 9 6.77 21.25 -6.16
CA ILE A 9 6.89 20.71 -4.82
C ILE A 9 6.42 21.78 -3.84
N MET A 10 5.35 21.47 -3.12
CA MET A 10 4.76 22.35 -2.12
C MET A 10 4.88 21.77 -0.71
N LYS A 11 5.12 22.62 0.27
CA LYS A 11 5.18 22.27 1.69
C LYS A 11 4.44 23.32 2.51
N LEU A 12 3.24 22.94 2.96
CA LEU A 12 2.56 23.66 4.01
C LEU A 12 3.23 23.39 5.36
N ILE A 13 3.44 24.43 6.14
CA ILE A 13 3.99 24.39 7.49
C ILE A 13 3.02 25.11 8.40
N VAL A 14 2.45 24.39 9.37
CA VAL A 14 1.57 24.95 10.40
C VAL A 14 2.27 24.87 11.74
N ASN A 15 2.35 26.00 12.45
CA ASN A 15 2.84 26.09 13.81
C ASN A 15 1.74 26.64 14.71
N THR A 16 0.94 25.73 15.27
CA THR A 16 -0.18 26.07 16.15
C THR A 16 0.22 26.63 17.51
N GLN A 17 1.47 26.37 17.96
CA GLN A 17 2.00 26.91 19.20
C GLN A 17 2.44 28.36 19.04
N ALA A 18 3.12 28.69 17.93
CA ALA A 18 3.56 30.03 17.61
C ALA A 18 2.50 30.86 16.86
N GLY A 19 1.37 30.27 16.49
CA GLY A 19 0.26 30.96 15.86
C GLY A 19 0.55 31.45 14.44
N TRP A 20 1.29 30.66 13.64
CA TRP A 20 1.50 30.98 12.22
C TRP A 20 1.41 29.76 11.31
N MET A 21 1.16 30.04 10.03
CA MET A 21 1.20 29.06 8.94
C MET A 21 1.87 29.66 7.72
N ALA A 22 2.65 28.86 6.99
CA ALA A 22 3.32 29.29 5.77
C ALA A 22 3.26 28.20 4.69
N LEU A 23 3.27 28.63 3.43
CA LEU A 23 3.37 27.74 2.28
C LEU A 23 4.67 27.99 1.54
N TRP A 24 5.47 26.93 1.45
CA TRP A 24 6.68 26.89 0.66
C TRP A 24 6.42 26.21 -0.68
N ASN A 25 6.95 26.76 -1.77
CA ASN A 25 6.82 26.26 -3.13
C ASN A 25 8.17 26.37 -3.84
N ASN A 26 8.64 25.27 -4.43
CA ASN A 26 9.93 25.24 -5.12
C ASN A 26 9.99 26.18 -6.34
N THR A 27 8.88 26.40 -7.03
CA THR A 27 8.82 27.28 -8.23
C THR A 27 8.92 28.76 -7.89
N HIS A 28 8.75 29.13 -6.62
CA HIS A 28 8.97 30.50 -6.15
C HIS A 28 10.45 30.87 -6.00
N ILE A 29 11.36 29.89 -6.09
CA ILE A 29 12.80 30.14 -6.04
C ILE A 29 13.31 30.36 -7.47
N PRO A 30 13.60 31.61 -7.90
CA PRO A 30 13.90 31.91 -9.31
C PRO A 30 15.13 31.16 -9.84
N TRP A 31 16.07 30.87 -8.94
CA TRP A 31 17.34 30.22 -9.24
C TRP A 31 17.23 28.74 -9.59
N LEU A 32 16.11 28.08 -9.24
CA LEU A 32 15.87 26.69 -9.63
C LEU A 32 15.41 26.55 -11.10
N SER A 33 15.16 27.69 -11.76
CA SER A 33 14.89 27.76 -13.21
C SER A 33 16.18 28.08 -13.99
N GLY A 34 16.28 27.57 -15.22
CA GLY A 34 17.47 27.69 -16.07
C GLY A 34 17.81 29.12 -16.53
N ALA A 35 16.90 30.07 -16.38
CA ALA A 35 17.13 31.51 -16.51
C ALA A 35 16.02 32.30 -15.79
N LYS A 36 16.26 33.57 -15.43
CA LYS A 36 15.23 34.45 -14.84
C LYS A 36 14.14 34.86 -15.83
N TYR A 37 14.45 34.91 -17.13
CA TYR A 37 13.54 35.33 -18.21
C TYR A 37 13.76 34.49 -19.49
N GLY A 38 12.79 34.50 -20.39
CA GLY A 38 12.84 33.81 -21.69
C GLY A 38 12.57 32.31 -21.59
N ALA A 39 12.86 31.54 -22.65
CA ALA A 39 12.58 30.09 -22.69
C ALA A 39 13.27 29.30 -21.54
N GLY A 40 14.38 29.82 -21.00
CA GLY A 40 15.09 29.23 -19.87
C GLY A 40 14.33 29.29 -18.53
N SER A 41 13.35 30.20 -18.36
CA SER A 41 12.57 30.31 -17.12
C SER A 41 11.55 29.17 -16.93
N GLN A 42 11.38 28.32 -17.93
CA GLN A 42 10.52 27.14 -17.87
C GLN A 42 11.32 25.84 -17.69
N MET A 43 12.65 25.92 -17.68
CA MET A 43 13.52 24.75 -17.54
C MET A 43 13.92 24.55 -16.08
N TRP A 44 13.43 23.49 -15.44
CA TRP A 44 13.87 23.10 -14.10
C TRP A 44 15.34 22.64 -14.13
N ARG A 45 16.24 23.38 -13.46
CA ARG A 45 17.69 23.10 -13.45
C ARG A 45 18.30 23.24 -12.04
N PRO A 46 17.94 22.38 -11.09
CA PRO A 46 18.45 22.42 -9.71
C PRO A 46 19.89 21.85 -9.54
N TYR A 47 20.59 21.53 -10.64
CA TYR A 47 21.85 20.80 -10.59
C TYR A 47 23.03 21.73 -10.22
N GLU A 48 23.86 21.31 -9.26
CA GLU A 48 25.09 21.98 -8.80
C GLU A 48 24.93 23.43 -8.30
N ILE A 49 23.72 23.82 -7.87
CA ILE A 49 23.45 25.15 -7.32
C ILE A 49 22.99 25.07 -5.86
N THR A 50 23.50 25.98 -5.03
CA THR A 50 22.97 26.23 -3.70
C THR A 50 22.05 27.43 -3.78
N VAL A 51 20.77 27.24 -3.44
CA VAL A 51 19.77 28.31 -3.43
C VAL A 51 19.35 28.64 -2.01
N ASN A 52 18.95 29.89 -1.77
CA ASN A 52 18.33 30.26 -0.51
C ASN A 52 16.87 29.73 -0.48
N GLY A 53 16.63 28.66 0.26
CA GLY A 53 15.31 28.05 0.39
C GLY A 53 14.24 28.99 0.96
N THR A 54 14.62 30.06 1.67
CA THR A 54 13.64 31.01 2.22
C THR A 54 12.93 31.82 1.13
N GLU A 55 13.48 31.91 -0.08
CA GLU A 55 12.81 32.55 -1.22
C GLU A 55 11.59 31.78 -1.72
N GLY A 56 11.45 30.51 -1.34
CA GLY A 56 10.32 29.67 -1.75
C GLY A 56 9.02 29.92 -0.98
N PHE A 57 9.03 30.75 0.07
CA PHE A 57 7.80 31.05 0.81
C PHE A 57 6.87 31.97 0.01
N MET A 58 5.70 31.45 -0.34
CA MET A 58 4.65 32.20 -1.06
C MET A 58 3.96 33.20 -0.15
N TRP A 59 3.69 32.77 1.08
CA TRP A 59 3.03 33.56 2.11
C TRP A 59 3.37 33.01 3.49
N ASN A 60 3.24 33.88 4.49
CA ASN A 60 3.35 33.59 5.90
C ASN A 60 2.27 34.40 6.62
N VAL A 61 1.34 33.73 7.28
CA VAL A 61 0.15 34.33 7.87
C VAL A 61 0.00 33.94 9.34
N THR A 62 -0.57 34.84 10.12
CA THR A 62 -0.97 34.55 11.51
C THR A 62 -2.20 33.67 11.52
N ILE A 63 -2.22 32.67 12.39
CA ILE A 63 -3.36 31.80 12.67
C ILE A 63 -3.76 31.93 14.15
N PRO A 64 -5.01 31.60 14.52
CA PRO A 64 -5.41 31.65 15.93
C PRO A 64 -4.59 30.72 16.80
N LEU A 65 -4.32 31.17 18.04
CA LEU A 65 -3.72 30.34 19.08
C LEU A 65 -4.74 29.33 19.64
N GLY A 66 -4.25 28.36 20.42
CA GLY A 66 -5.11 27.41 21.12
C GLY A 66 -5.73 26.34 20.21
N LEU A 67 -5.11 26.07 19.05
CA LEU A 67 -5.42 24.91 18.20
C LEU A 67 -4.79 23.61 18.73
N GLY A 68 -3.97 23.74 19.78
CA GLY A 68 -3.26 22.65 20.44
C GLY A 68 -2.11 22.09 19.61
N THR A 69 -1.35 21.18 20.21
CA THR A 69 -0.23 20.48 19.57
C THR A 69 -0.44 19.00 19.73
N GLY A 70 -0.49 18.25 18.63
CA GLY A 70 -0.32 16.80 18.66
C GLY A 70 1.15 16.47 18.45
N PHE A 71 1.81 15.83 19.42
CA PHE A 71 3.12 15.23 19.14
C PHE A 71 2.89 13.92 18.41
N VAL A 72 3.50 13.77 17.24
CA VAL A 72 3.46 12.51 16.49
C VAL A 72 4.86 12.21 15.95
N PHE A 73 5.29 10.97 16.14
CA PHE A 73 6.57 10.50 15.63
C PHE A 73 6.56 10.50 14.10
N GLY A 74 7.25 11.46 13.49
CA GLY A 74 7.45 11.55 12.03
C GLY A 74 6.20 11.87 11.21
N LEU A 75 5.05 12.15 11.84
CA LEU A 75 3.81 12.52 11.15
C LEU A 75 3.40 13.95 11.49
N THR A 76 2.59 14.50 10.60
CA THR A 76 2.03 15.84 10.73
C THR A 76 0.53 15.67 10.99
N PRO A 77 0.00 16.08 12.15
CA PRO A 77 -1.40 15.88 12.52
C PRO A 77 -2.34 16.90 11.84
N TYR A 78 -2.07 17.17 10.57
CA TYR A 78 -2.88 17.99 9.68
C TYR A 78 -2.56 17.65 8.22
N ALA A 79 -3.51 17.92 7.33
CA ALA A 79 -3.28 17.92 5.89
C ALA A 79 -3.98 19.11 5.22
N ALA A 80 -3.39 19.53 4.11
CA ALA A 80 -3.92 20.55 3.22
C ALA A 80 -4.83 19.90 2.17
N TYR A 81 -5.92 20.59 1.86
CA TYR A 81 -6.83 20.29 0.77
C TYR A 81 -6.89 21.47 -0.22
N ASP A 82 -7.86 21.43 -1.13
CA ASP A 82 -8.11 22.47 -2.12
C ASP A 82 -8.36 23.86 -1.49
N ASP A 83 -9.23 23.95 -0.48
CA ASP A 83 -9.67 25.23 0.08
C ASP A 83 -9.36 25.44 1.57
N ARG A 84 -8.78 24.43 2.24
CA ARG A 84 -8.56 24.44 3.68
C ARG A 84 -7.43 23.54 4.13
N VAL A 85 -7.01 23.74 5.37
CA VAL A 85 -6.19 22.83 6.16
C VAL A 85 -7.06 22.29 7.28
N VAL A 86 -7.05 20.99 7.50
CA VAL A 86 -7.69 20.39 8.69
C VAL A 86 -6.61 19.76 9.53
N GLY A 87 -6.64 20.02 10.83
CA GLY A 87 -5.74 19.42 11.79
C GLY A 87 -6.43 18.98 13.07
N ILE A 88 -5.70 18.18 13.84
CA ILE A 88 -6.15 17.59 15.10
C ILE A 88 -5.08 17.73 16.16
N SER A 89 -5.51 17.96 17.40
CA SER A 89 -4.67 17.88 18.59
C SER A 89 -5.44 17.18 19.70
N TRP A 90 -4.72 16.56 20.63
CA TRP A 90 -5.36 15.79 21.70
C TRP A 90 -4.48 15.77 22.94
N ASN A 91 -5.13 15.51 24.07
CA ASN A 91 -4.52 15.07 25.31
C ASN A 91 -5.49 14.08 25.99
N TYR A 92 -5.25 13.78 27.26
CA TYR A 92 -6.07 12.84 28.02
C TYR A 92 -7.52 13.28 28.30
N SER A 93 -7.84 14.57 28.18
CA SER A 93 -9.13 15.14 28.55
C SER A 93 -9.89 15.83 27.42
N LEU A 94 -9.25 16.01 26.25
CA LEU A 94 -9.89 16.61 25.08
C LEU A 94 -9.20 16.25 23.77
N VAL A 95 -9.98 16.25 22.70
CA VAL A 95 -9.54 16.26 21.30
C VAL A 95 -10.06 17.54 20.66
N ILE A 96 -9.20 18.30 19.99
CA ILE A 96 -9.55 19.49 19.22
C ILE A 96 -9.32 19.19 17.75
N VAL A 97 -10.36 19.33 16.94
CA VAL A 97 -10.25 19.30 15.48
C VAL A 97 -10.56 20.70 14.96
N TRP A 98 -9.74 21.19 14.03
CA TRP A 98 -9.82 22.57 13.55
C TRP A 98 -9.61 22.63 12.04
N GLY A 99 -10.18 23.67 11.44
CA GLY A 99 -10.06 23.96 10.01
C GLY A 99 -9.61 25.41 9.78
N LEU A 100 -8.60 25.60 8.96
CA LEU A 100 -8.11 26.92 8.52
C LEU A 100 -8.32 27.08 7.02
N SER A 101 -8.71 28.27 6.57
CA SER A 101 -8.90 28.55 5.15
C SER A 101 -7.56 28.62 4.41
N LEU A 102 -7.55 28.11 3.18
CA LEU A 102 -6.52 28.33 2.16
C LEU A 102 -7.05 29.17 0.99
N LYS A 103 -8.29 29.69 1.11
CA LYS A 103 -8.85 30.57 0.08
C LYS A 103 -8.01 31.85 -0.01
N ARG A 104 -7.81 32.31 -1.24
CA ARG A 104 -7.00 33.50 -1.53
C ARG A 104 -7.50 34.71 -0.75
N GLY A 105 -6.61 35.34 0.04
CA GLY A 105 -6.91 36.50 0.88
C GLY A 105 -7.53 36.17 2.23
N GLU A 106 -7.75 34.88 2.52
CA GLU A 106 -8.27 34.38 3.80
C GLU A 106 -7.36 33.31 4.41
N GLU A 107 -6.13 33.16 3.92
CA GLU A 107 -5.20 32.14 4.36
C GLU A 107 -5.01 32.21 5.89
N GLY A 108 -5.23 31.08 6.57
CA GLY A 108 -5.11 31.00 8.02
C GLY A 108 -6.34 31.44 8.82
N ARG A 109 -7.41 31.93 8.16
CA ARG A 109 -8.68 32.25 8.83
C ARG A 109 -9.34 30.99 9.37
N LEU A 110 -9.77 31.01 10.63
CA LEU A 110 -10.49 29.89 11.24
C LEU A 110 -11.83 29.67 10.54
N ILE A 111 -12.06 28.43 10.09
CA ILE A 111 -13.34 27.96 9.55
C ILE A 111 -14.15 27.33 10.69
N PHE A 112 -13.52 26.39 11.41
CA PHE A 112 -14.13 25.71 12.55
C PHE A 112 -13.07 25.33 13.58
N LYS A 113 -13.53 25.15 14.82
CA LYS A 113 -12.79 24.54 15.92
C LYS A 113 -13.79 23.79 16.78
N ASN A 114 -13.67 22.48 16.82
CA ASN A 114 -14.54 21.61 17.57
C ASN A 114 -13.75 20.89 18.66
N THR A 115 -14.33 20.76 19.84
CA THR A 115 -13.70 20.10 20.98
C THR A 115 -14.58 18.93 21.39
N TRP A 116 -13.98 17.76 21.49
CA TRP A 116 -14.63 16.55 21.97
C TRP A 116 -13.94 16.05 23.24
N THR A 117 -14.73 15.55 24.19
CA THR A 117 -14.23 14.98 25.44
C THR A 117 -14.10 13.46 25.29
N PRO A 118 -12.89 12.89 25.38
CA PRO A 118 -12.70 11.45 25.34
C PRO A 118 -13.25 10.75 26.59
N PRO A 119 -13.44 9.42 26.52
CA PRO A 119 -13.71 8.60 27.70
C PRO A 119 -12.70 8.87 28.82
N ALA A 120 -13.16 8.83 30.08
CA ALA A 120 -12.33 9.15 31.25
C ALA A 120 -11.14 8.19 31.38
N GLU A 121 -11.26 6.99 30.82
CA GLU A 121 -10.25 5.94 30.75
C GLU A 121 -8.96 6.41 30.04
N TRP A 122 -9.07 7.35 29.08
CA TRP A 122 -7.88 7.92 28.43
C TRP A 122 -6.94 8.56 29.45
N GLY A 123 -7.49 9.32 30.40
CA GLY A 123 -6.72 9.93 31.49
C GLY A 123 -6.44 8.99 32.64
N ASN A 124 -7.44 8.21 33.09
CA ASN A 124 -7.29 7.31 34.23
C ASN A 124 -6.24 6.22 34.00
N SER A 125 -6.09 5.76 32.75
CA SER A 125 -5.12 4.73 32.36
C SER A 125 -3.91 5.26 31.60
N MET A 126 -3.78 6.59 31.47
CA MET A 126 -2.70 7.24 30.72
C MET A 126 -2.50 6.61 29.32
N MET A 127 -3.60 6.47 28.59
CA MET A 127 -3.61 5.74 27.32
C MET A 127 -2.71 6.38 26.28
N VAL A 128 -2.03 5.56 25.50
CA VAL A 128 -1.22 6.02 24.37
C VAL A 128 -2.14 6.23 23.18
N ILE A 129 -2.22 7.49 22.74
CA ILE A 129 -3.06 7.91 21.62
C ILE A 129 -2.17 8.22 20.42
N HIS A 130 -2.40 7.52 19.32
CA HIS A 130 -1.67 7.70 18.08
C HIS A 130 -2.52 8.43 17.03
N TYR A 131 -1.89 9.29 16.25
CA TYR A 131 -2.50 9.82 15.04
C TYR A 131 -2.55 8.76 13.95
N VAL A 132 -3.72 8.59 13.35
CA VAL A 132 -3.96 7.58 12.31
C VAL A 132 -3.64 8.17 10.95
N GLY A 133 -4.09 9.41 10.73
CA GLY A 133 -4.09 10.06 9.43
C GLY A 133 -5.44 10.72 9.18
N GLN A 134 -5.61 11.16 7.94
CA GLN A 134 -6.87 11.69 7.43
C GLN A 134 -7.07 11.27 5.97
N THR A 135 -8.31 11.29 5.51
CA THR A 135 -8.66 11.03 4.11
C THR A 135 -8.09 12.10 3.17
N ASN A 136 -7.93 11.76 1.88
CA ASN A 136 -7.40 12.70 0.87
C ASN A 136 -8.41 13.76 0.41
N ASP A 137 -9.70 13.52 0.63
CA ASP A 137 -10.76 14.53 0.45
C ASP A 137 -11.28 14.93 1.83
N TRP A 138 -11.51 16.23 2.01
CA TRP A 138 -12.11 16.77 3.24
C TRP A 138 -13.63 16.63 3.21
N ARG A 139 -14.25 16.63 2.02
CA ARG A 139 -15.67 16.40 1.86
C ARG A 139 -15.95 14.97 2.23
N ASP A 140 -16.92 14.78 3.11
CA ASP A 140 -17.23 13.45 3.61
C ASP A 140 -16.02 12.71 4.25
N GLY A 141 -14.95 13.43 4.58
CA GLY A 141 -13.69 12.85 5.02
C GLY A 141 -13.63 12.62 6.53
N VAL A 142 -12.60 11.86 6.93
CA VAL A 142 -12.33 11.51 8.33
C VAL A 142 -10.88 11.77 8.67
N ILE A 143 -10.66 12.33 9.85
CA ILE A 143 -9.39 12.40 10.56
C ILE A 143 -9.50 11.55 11.83
N ALA A 144 -8.52 10.70 12.12
CA ALA A 144 -8.69 9.70 13.20
C ALA A 144 -7.51 9.59 14.16
N LEU A 145 -7.84 9.08 15.35
CA LEU A 145 -6.90 8.70 16.41
C LEU A 145 -7.07 7.22 16.75
N PHE A 146 -6.01 6.57 17.22
CA PHE A 146 -6.01 5.20 17.71
C PHE A 146 -5.61 5.18 19.18
N ALA A 147 -6.50 4.68 20.05
CA ALA A 147 -6.21 4.44 21.47
C ALA A 147 -5.65 3.03 21.64
N LYS A 148 -4.34 2.93 21.92
CA LYS A 148 -3.58 1.68 21.87
C LYS A 148 -4.07 0.62 22.87
N GLU A 149 -4.27 1.02 24.12
CA GLU A 149 -4.65 0.09 25.20
C GLU A 149 -6.08 -0.47 25.03
N GLU A 150 -6.97 0.32 24.42
CA GLU A 150 -8.32 -0.12 24.04
C GLU A 150 -8.34 -0.83 22.68
N ARG A 151 -7.34 -0.57 21.83
CA ARG A 151 -7.25 -1.00 20.44
C ARG A 151 -8.44 -0.53 19.62
N LYS A 152 -8.78 0.76 19.79
CA LYS A 152 -9.95 1.40 19.16
C LYS A 152 -9.54 2.61 18.34
N PHE A 153 -10.20 2.78 17.20
CA PHE A 153 -10.11 4.00 16.41
C PHE A 153 -11.23 4.96 16.78
N TYR A 154 -10.94 6.26 16.74
CA TYR A 154 -11.86 7.35 16.97
C TYR A 154 -11.82 8.28 15.75
N GLY A 155 -12.94 8.38 15.04
CA GLY A 155 -13.08 9.15 13.80
C GLY A 155 -13.76 10.49 14.02
N PHE A 156 -13.25 11.53 13.37
CA PHE A 156 -13.78 12.88 13.38
C PHE A 156 -13.95 13.39 11.94
N SER A 157 -14.98 14.19 11.71
CA SER A 157 -15.26 14.79 10.41
C SER A 157 -14.20 15.83 10.04
N THR A 158 -13.73 15.78 8.79
CA THR A 158 -12.85 16.81 8.24
C THR A 158 -13.61 18.05 7.76
N GLU A 159 -14.94 18.02 7.73
CA GLU A 159 -15.76 19.16 7.29
C GLU A 159 -15.96 20.20 8.39
N ASP A 160 -16.15 19.73 9.62
CA ASP A 160 -16.60 20.52 10.78
C ASP A 160 -15.98 20.08 12.12
N GLY A 161 -15.09 19.07 12.10
CA GLY A 161 -14.38 18.59 13.28
C GLY A 161 -15.22 17.78 14.27
N ARG A 162 -16.50 17.49 13.98
CA ARG A 162 -17.35 16.76 14.92
C ARG A 162 -16.91 15.30 15.06
N PHE A 163 -17.03 14.75 16.26
CA PHE A 163 -16.89 13.32 16.49
C PHE A 163 -17.94 12.55 15.68
N LEU A 164 -17.52 11.45 15.05
CA LEU A 164 -18.38 10.61 14.22
C LEU A 164 -18.62 9.24 14.84
N TRP A 165 -17.55 8.55 15.20
CA TRP A 165 -17.62 7.14 15.62
C TRP A 165 -16.39 6.70 16.40
N SER A 166 -16.55 5.59 17.12
CA SER A 166 -15.46 4.78 17.64
C SER A 166 -15.66 3.33 17.19
N THR A 167 -14.58 2.60 16.92
CA THR A 167 -14.67 1.17 16.58
C THR A 167 -14.86 0.30 17.83
N GLU A 168 -15.24 -0.95 17.61
CA GLU A 168 -15.01 -2.00 18.60
C GLU A 168 -13.51 -2.21 18.82
N SER A 169 -13.15 -2.81 19.96
CA SER A 169 -11.76 -3.18 20.25
C SER A 169 -11.27 -4.25 19.28
N GLU A 170 -10.13 -4.00 18.66
CA GLU A 170 -9.41 -5.05 17.94
C GLU A 170 -8.84 -6.10 18.91
N HIS A 171 -8.40 -7.22 18.33
CA HIS A 171 -7.77 -8.34 19.04
C HIS A 171 -6.66 -7.89 19.99
N TYR A 172 -6.64 -8.42 21.22
CA TYR A 172 -5.81 -7.95 22.34
C TYR A 172 -4.31 -7.81 21.99
N LEU A 173 -3.79 -8.65 21.10
CA LEU A 173 -2.40 -8.58 20.67
C LEU A 173 -2.02 -7.24 20.00
N ASN A 174 -2.97 -6.53 19.39
CA ASN A 174 -2.69 -5.22 18.80
C ASN A 174 -2.31 -4.16 19.86
N ALA A 175 -2.56 -4.41 21.15
CA ALA A 175 -2.07 -3.53 22.21
C ALA A 175 -0.54 -3.60 22.40
N TRP A 176 0.12 -4.64 21.85
CA TRP A 176 1.57 -4.76 21.87
C TRP A 176 2.26 -3.99 20.75
N GLY A 177 1.50 -3.47 19.78
CA GLY A 177 2.05 -2.57 18.77
C GLY A 177 2.10 -1.12 19.28
N TRP A 178 3.25 -0.47 19.14
CA TRP A 178 3.44 0.97 19.34
C TRP A 178 2.97 1.79 18.13
N GLY A 179 1.66 1.83 17.93
CA GLY A 179 0.99 2.68 16.93
C GLY A 179 1.56 2.49 15.52
N PRO A 180 1.85 3.56 14.75
CA PRO A 180 2.31 3.44 13.36
C PRO A 180 3.67 2.73 13.22
N VAL A 181 4.36 2.47 14.34
CA VAL A 181 5.62 1.74 14.36
C VAL A 181 5.44 0.23 14.39
N GLU A 182 4.34 -0.28 14.93
CA GLU A 182 4.11 -1.75 15.02
C GLU A 182 2.72 -2.18 14.52
N HIS A 183 1.98 -1.21 13.99
CA HIS A 183 0.64 -1.35 13.47
C HIS A 183 0.53 -0.53 12.18
N SER A 184 -0.20 -1.02 11.18
CA SER A 184 -0.48 -0.30 9.94
C SER A 184 -1.95 -0.05 9.75
N TRP A 185 -2.28 1.14 9.27
CA TRP A 185 -3.63 1.52 8.92
C TRP A 185 -3.61 2.50 7.76
N TYR A 186 -4.64 2.44 6.91
CA TYR A 186 -4.77 3.30 5.75
C TYR A 186 -6.24 3.58 5.43
N PHE A 187 -6.52 4.81 5.01
CA PHE A 187 -7.80 5.16 4.42
C PHE A 187 -7.77 4.91 2.91
N ALA A 188 -8.70 4.11 2.40
CA ALA A 188 -8.88 3.88 0.96
C ALA A 188 -10.29 3.38 0.67
N TYR A 189 -10.82 3.67 -0.51
CA TYR A 189 -12.11 3.14 -0.99
C TYR A 189 -13.29 3.32 0.00
N GLY A 190 -13.37 4.48 0.65
CA GLY A 190 -14.42 4.75 1.64
C GLY A 190 -14.33 3.87 2.88
N ARG A 191 -13.14 3.36 3.22
CA ARG A 191 -12.87 2.46 4.35
C ARG A 191 -11.61 2.86 5.12
N LEU A 192 -11.51 2.37 6.34
CA LEU A 192 -10.29 2.31 7.12
C LEU A 192 -9.85 0.85 7.22
N TYR A 193 -8.64 0.55 6.72
CA TYR A 193 -8.01 -0.76 6.88
C TYR A 193 -7.01 -0.69 8.02
N SER A 194 -6.93 -1.75 8.83
CA SER A 194 -6.04 -1.82 9.99
C SER A 194 -5.53 -3.24 10.19
N THR A 195 -4.23 -3.41 10.43
CA THR A 195 -3.63 -4.68 10.82
C THR A 195 -2.36 -4.44 11.62
N GLY A 196 -1.99 -5.41 12.44
CA GLY A 196 -0.77 -5.38 13.24
C GLY A 196 -0.42 -6.74 13.79
N VAL A 197 0.01 -6.77 15.05
CA VAL A 197 0.54 -7.95 15.76
C VAL A 197 -0.44 -9.13 15.76
N SER A 198 -1.75 -8.88 15.79
CA SER A 198 -2.76 -9.95 15.77
C SER A 198 -2.86 -10.71 14.44
N GLY A 199 -2.27 -10.19 13.35
CA GLY A 199 -2.39 -10.81 12.03
C GLY A 199 -3.80 -10.80 11.44
N ILE A 200 -4.69 -9.99 12.01
CA ILE A 200 -6.05 -9.79 11.51
C ILE A 200 -6.08 -8.45 10.80
N LEU A 201 -6.44 -8.48 9.52
CA LEU A 201 -6.81 -7.30 8.76
C LEU A 201 -8.27 -6.98 9.04
N TYR A 202 -8.52 -5.81 9.60
CA TYR A 202 -9.84 -5.25 9.79
C TYR A 202 -10.15 -4.26 8.68
N CYS A 203 -11.38 -4.30 8.19
CA CYS A 203 -11.94 -3.29 7.31
C CYS A 203 -13.14 -2.63 7.99
N TYR A 204 -13.04 -1.33 8.22
CA TYR A 204 -14.11 -0.52 8.79
C TYR A 204 -14.76 0.35 7.73
N ASP A 205 -16.08 0.49 7.81
CA ASP A 205 -16.82 1.52 7.09
C ASP A 205 -16.35 2.91 7.57
N LEU A 206 -15.95 3.77 6.63
CA LEU A 206 -15.38 5.07 6.96
C LEU A 206 -16.38 6.00 7.67
N LYS A 207 -17.68 5.84 7.40
CA LYS A 207 -18.73 6.75 7.91
C LYS A 207 -19.21 6.37 9.29
N THR A 208 -19.14 5.10 9.64
CA THR A 208 -19.75 4.56 10.86
C THR A 208 -18.77 3.91 11.82
N GLY A 209 -17.54 3.61 11.38
CA GLY A 209 -16.55 2.88 12.17
C GLY A 209 -16.92 1.41 12.42
N LYS A 210 -17.97 0.90 11.76
CA LYS A 210 -18.40 -0.50 11.90
C LYS A 210 -17.49 -1.41 11.09
N THR A 211 -17.14 -2.55 11.66
CA THR A 211 -16.42 -3.61 10.93
C THR A 211 -17.31 -4.14 9.81
N LEU A 212 -16.82 -4.07 8.57
CA LEU A 212 -17.48 -4.64 7.39
C LEU A 212 -17.07 -6.10 7.22
N TRP A 213 -15.77 -6.38 7.35
CA TRP A 213 -15.19 -7.71 7.25
C TRP A 213 -13.83 -7.77 7.94
N THR A 214 -13.34 -8.99 8.14
CA THR A 214 -11.99 -9.26 8.66
C THR A 214 -11.34 -10.41 7.90
N TYR A 215 -10.03 -10.34 7.69
CA TYR A 215 -9.22 -11.43 7.14
C TYR A 215 -8.15 -11.85 8.15
N LYS A 216 -7.96 -13.15 8.35
CA LYS A 216 -6.95 -13.71 9.28
C LYS A 216 -5.79 -14.30 8.48
N ALA A 217 -4.59 -13.76 8.65
CA ALA A 217 -3.38 -14.33 8.05
C ALA A 217 -2.90 -15.54 8.86
N VAL A 218 -3.67 -16.64 8.80
CA VAL A 218 -3.43 -17.86 9.60
C VAL A 218 -2.01 -18.38 9.37
N ASP A 219 -1.32 -18.73 10.44
CA ASP A 219 -0.07 -19.48 10.41
C ASP A 219 -0.38 -20.97 10.56
N PRO A 220 -0.39 -21.75 9.48
CA PRO A 220 -0.80 -23.16 9.52
C PRO A 220 0.15 -24.03 10.33
N TYR A 221 1.39 -23.59 10.56
CA TYR A 221 2.44 -24.37 11.21
C TYR A 221 2.84 -23.83 12.59
N ASN A 222 2.23 -22.71 13.03
CA ASN A 222 2.55 -22.01 14.27
C ASN A 222 4.06 -21.72 14.41
N GLU A 223 4.69 -21.28 13.32
CA GLU A 223 6.06 -20.79 13.31
C GLU A 223 6.18 -19.41 13.99
N TYR A 224 5.10 -18.61 13.99
CA TYR A 224 4.98 -17.39 14.77
C TYR A 224 4.59 -17.72 16.22
N LEU A 225 5.47 -17.35 17.15
CA LEU A 225 5.40 -17.84 18.53
C LEU A 225 4.38 -17.14 19.42
N PHE A 226 3.80 -16.02 18.96
CA PHE A 226 2.94 -15.17 19.77
C PHE A 226 1.45 -15.27 19.40
N ASN A 227 1.12 -15.95 18.30
CA ASN A 227 -0.25 -16.09 17.80
C ASN A 227 -0.39 -17.20 16.75
N THR A 228 -1.61 -17.63 16.45
CA THR A 228 -1.92 -18.53 15.32
C THR A 228 -2.11 -17.79 13.99
N ASN A 229 -1.89 -16.48 13.95
CA ASN A 229 -1.83 -15.67 12.74
C ASN A 229 -0.50 -14.94 12.67
N TRP A 230 0.04 -14.79 11.47
CA TRP A 230 1.25 -14.01 11.18
C TRP A 230 1.09 -12.54 11.54
N TRP A 231 2.11 -11.89 12.13
CA TRP A 231 2.11 -10.44 12.25
C TRP A 231 2.15 -9.78 10.87
N MET A 232 1.06 -9.12 10.49
CA MET A 232 0.91 -8.53 9.16
C MET A 232 1.09 -7.03 9.14
N TRP A 233 1.60 -6.56 8.00
CA TRP A 233 1.72 -5.16 7.64
C TRP A 233 1.09 -4.88 6.28
N ILE A 234 0.26 -3.83 6.20
CA ILE A 234 -0.15 -3.30 4.89
C ILE A 234 1.09 -2.67 4.23
N CYS A 235 1.39 -3.14 3.02
CA CYS A 235 2.45 -2.60 2.17
C CYS A 235 1.90 -1.46 1.31
N PHE A 236 0.80 -1.72 0.61
CA PHE A 236 0.08 -0.72 -0.19
C PHE A 236 -1.35 -1.19 -0.50
N ILE A 237 -2.18 -0.24 -0.94
CA ILE A 237 -3.58 -0.47 -1.34
C ILE A 237 -3.78 0.17 -2.70
N THR A 238 -4.20 -0.61 -3.69
CA THR A 238 -4.43 -0.13 -5.05
C THR A 238 -5.33 -1.11 -5.83
N ASP A 239 -5.94 -0.63 -6.91
CA ASP A 239 -6.77 -1.45 -7.82
C ASP A 239 -7.82 -2.34 -7.11
N GLY A 240 -8.46 -1.80 -6.07
CA GLY A 240 -9.47 -2.53 -5.29
C GLY A 240 -8.89 -3.66 -4.43
N LYS A 241 -7.58 -3.65 -4.14
CA LYS A 241 -6.87 -4.72 -3.44
C LYS A 241 -6.01 -4.17 -2.29
N VAL A 242 -5.86 -4.96 -1.23
CA VAL A 242 -4.95 -4.69 -0.12
C VAL A 242 -3.81 -5.72 -0.16
N TYR A 243 -2.57 -5.23 -0.23
CA TYR A 243 -1.38 -6.06 -0.23
C TYR A 243 -0.69 -5.98 1.12
N MET A 244 -0.42 -7.14 1.71
CA MET A 244 0.18 -7.27 3.02
C MET A 244 1.36 -8.23 2.98
N GLY A 245 2.35 -7.99 3.84
CA GLY A 245 3.45 -8.92 4.04
C GLY A 245 3.77 -9.09 5.52
N TYR A 246 4.26 -10.27 5.87
CA TYR A 246 4.76 -10.55 7.20
C TYR A 246 6.04 -9.74 7.45
N ALA A 247 6.05 -9.02 8.57
CA ALA A 247 7.22 -8.34 9.10
C ALA A 247 7.11 -8.26 10.62
N GLU A 248 8.22 -8.55 11.29
CA GLU A 248 8.34 -8.41 12.73
C GLU A 248 9.31 -7.28 13.06
N HIS A 249 9.07 -6.58 14.18
CA HIS A 249 9.98 -5.53 14.63
C HIS A 249 11.37 -6.07 14.98
N SER A 250 11.43 -7.22 15.66
CA SER A 250 12.63 -7.89 16.14
C SER A 250 12.53 -9.41 15.91
N PRO A 251 12.60 -9.88 14.66
CA PRO A 251 12.40 -11.30 14.34
C PRO A 251 13.45 -12.17 15.06
N MET A 252 13.00 -13.30 15.60
CA MET A 252 13.91 -14.30 16.16
C MET A 252 14.64 -15.06 15.05
N ASP A 253 15.90 -15.42 15.31
CA ASP A 253 16.67 -16.31 14.44
C ASP A 253 16.68 -17.75 15.00
N PRO A 254 16.50 -18.79 14.15
CA PRO A 254 16.23 -18.69 12.72
C PRO A 254 14.84 -18.09 12.43
N LYS A 255 14.76 -17.25 11.38
CA LYS A 255 13.51 -16.62 10.95
C LYS A 255 12.46 -17.69 10.60
N PRO A 256 11.17 -17.42 10.88
CA PRO A 256 10.10 -18.36 10.52
C PRO A 256 10.02 -18.50 9.00
N ARG A 257 9.80 -19.70 8.47
CA ARG A 257 9.94 -19.95 7.03
C ARG A 257 8.69 -19.61 6.22
N GLY A 258 7.52 -19.63 6.85
CA GLY A 258 6.22 -19.48 6.19
C GLY A 258 5.66 -18.06 6.11
N GLY A 259 6.41 -17.02 6.50
CA GLY A 259 5.92 -15.63 6.52
C GLY A 259 5.33 -15.21 5.17
N PRO A 260 4.02 -14.88 5.09
CA PRO A 260 3.34 -14.74 3.81
C PRO A 260 3.45 -13.34 3.21
N PHE A 261 3.33 -13.28 1.89
CA PHE A 261 2.85 -12.09 1.18
C PHE A 261 1.44 -12.39 0.63
N ILE A 262 0.50 -11.50 0.87
CA ILE A 262 -0.94 -11.74 0.71
C ILE A 262 -1.56 -10.59 -0.07
N CYS A 263 -2.47 -10.92 -0.98
CA CYS A 263 -3.36 -9.99 -1.65
C CYS A 263 -4.81 -10.36 -1.34
N VAL A 264 -5.57 -9.41 -0.82
CA VAL A 264 -7.01 -9.57 -0.56
C VAL A 264 -7.82 -8.53 -1.33
N ASP A 265 -9.04 -8.87 -1.69
CA ASP A 265 -10.01 -7.94 -2.23
C ASP A 265 -10.38 -6.89 -1.17
N ALA A 266 -10.26 -5.61 -1.50
CA ALA A 266 -10.45 -4.50 -0.57
C ALA A 266 -11.94 -4.27 -0.24
N MET A 267 -12.85 -4.79 -1.04
CA MET A 267 -14.29 -4.62 -0.85
C MET A 267 -14.88 -5.75 0.00
N THR A 268 -14.42 -6.98 -0.20
CA THR A 268 -15.00 -8.19 0.42
C THR A 268 -14.12 -8.83 1.50
N GLY A 269 -12.80 -8.63 1.44
CA GLY A 269 -11.84 -9.32 2.31
C GLY A 269 -11.47 -10.72 1.85
N ASP A 270 -11.93 -11.14 0.67
CA ASP A 270 -11.60 -12.44 0.10
C ASP A 270 -10.12 -12.49 -0.31
N GLU A 271 -9.47 -13.63 -0.05
CA GLU A 271 -8.10 -13.86 -0.50
C GLU A 271 -8.08 -14.01 -2.03
N ILE A 272 -7.29 -13.18 -2.70
CA ILE A 272 -7.05 -13.29 -4.14
C ILE A 272 -5.87 -14.24 -4.37
N TRP A 273 -4.79 -14.04 -3.63
CA TRP A 273 -3.67 -14.96 -3.60
C TRP A 273 -2.83 -14.76 -2.34
N ARG A 274 -2.09 -15.81 -1.99
CA ARG A 274 -1.18 -15.85 -0.86
C ARG A 274 0.04 -16.70 -1.22
N ALA A 275 1.23 -16.21 -0.87
CA ALA A 275 2.49 -16.90 -1.13
C ALA A 275 3.37 -16.94 0.14
N ASP A 276 3.36 -18.08 0.82
CA ASP A 276 4.03 -18.31 2.11
C ASP A 276 5.54 -18.48 1.94
N GLY A 277 6.34 -17.74 2.71
CA GLY A 277 7.79 -17.78 2.62
C GLY A 277 8.37 -17.11 1.36
N MET A 278 7.54 -16.37 0.62
CA MET A 278 7.96 -15.73 -0.62
C MET A 278 8.78 -14.46 -0.35
N PHE A 279 8.21 -13.49 0.38
CA PHE A 279 8.84 -12.19 0.66
C PHE A 279 8.60 -11.74 2.10
N MET A 280 9.56 -12.00 2.99
CA MET A 280 9.55 -11.40 4.32
C MET A 280 9.88 -9.91 4.21
N GLN A 281 8.97 -9.08 4.71
CA GLN A 281 9.09 -7.62 4.61
C GLN A 281 10.08 -7.08 5.65
N SER A 282 10.59 -5.88 5.38
CA SER A 282 11.38 -5.14 6.36
C SER A 282 10.52 -4.22 7.21
N ARG A 283 10.83 -4.13 8.49
CA ARG A 283 10.33 -3.03 9.32
C ARG A 283 11.08 -1.72 9.06
N TRP A 284 12.40 -1.77 8.87
CA TRP A 284 13.26 -0.58 8.82
C TRP A 284 13.89 -0.29 7.45
N GLY A 285 13.94 -1.27 6.56
CA GLY A 285 14.49 -1.16 5.20
C GLY A 285 13.46 -0.76 4.14
N GLY A 286 12.25 -0.36 4.56
CA GLY A 286 11.12 -0.14 3.65
C GLY A 286 10.35 -1.42 3.34
N ARG A 287 9.06 -1.27 3.03
CA ARG A 287 8.18 -2.37 2.59
C ARG A 287 8.06 -2.37 1.08
N ALA A 288 7.43 -3.41 0.54
CA ALA A 288 7.04 -3.46 -0.85
C ALA A 288 6.29 -2.20 -1.26
N ILE A 289 6.63 -1.69 -2.45
CA ILE A 289 5.96 -0.58 -3.12
C ILE A 289 5.54 -1.04 -4.51
N ILE A 290 4.62 -0.32 -5.15
CA ILE A 290 4.17 -0.62 -6.50
C ILE A 290 4.18 0.64 -7.37
N GLY A 291 4.59 0.46 -8.62
CA GLY A 291 4.52 1.46 -9.70
C GLY A 291 4.48 0.74 -11.03
N ASP A 292 3.74 1.27 -12.01
CA ASP A 292 3.63 0.69 -13.37
C ASP A 292 3.29 -0.82 -13.37
N SER A 293 2.42 -1.25 -12.45
CA SER A 293 2.03 -2.66 -12.24
C SER A 293 3.16 -3.62 -11.85
N ILE A 294 4.29 -3.11 -11.40
CA ILE A 294 5.42 -3.88 -10.87
C ILE A 294 5.58 -3.59 -9.38
N MET A 295 5.46 -4.63 -8.56
CA MET A 295 5.82 -4.58 -7.15
C MET A 295 7.34 -4.67 -7.02
N ALA A 296 7.94 -3.76 -6.28
CA ALA A 296 9.35 -3.82 -5.89
C ALA A 296 9.46 -4.08 -4.39
N THR A 297 10.19 -5.11 -3.98
CA THR A 297 10.32 -5.51 -2.58
C THR A 297 11.72 -6.01 -2.25
N LEU A 298 12.21 -5.69 -1.06
CA LEU A 298 13.35 -6.35 -0.44
C LEU A 298 12.84 -7.56 0.33
N ASP A 299 13.37 -8.74 0.06
CA ASP A 299 13.08 -9.92 0.86
C ASP A 299 14.14 -10.13 1.95
N HIS A 300 13.69 -10.19 3.21
CA HIS A 300 14.56 -10.42 4.36
C HIS A 300 15.05 -11.86 4.52
N TYR A 301 14.47 -12.82 3.80
CA TYR A 301 14.97 -14.20 3.86
C TYR A 301 16.34 -14.36 3.19
N ASP A 302 16.57 -13.68 2.06
CA ASP A 302 17.82 -13.79 1.30
C ASP A 302 18.48 -12.44 0.98
N SER A 303 17.92 -11.34 1.47
CA SER A 303 18.41 -9.97 1.26
C SER A 303 18.48 -9.53 -0.20
N CYS A 304 17.65 -10.12 -1.07
CA CYS A 304 17.55 -9.74 -2.48
C CYS A 304 16.39 -8.77 -2.75
N LEU A 305 16.60 -7.89 -3.74
CA LEU A 305 15.54 -7.05 -4.29
C LEU A 305 14.83 -7.80 -5.41
N TYR A 306 13.50 -7.86 -5.32
CA TYR A 306 12.62 -8.49 -6.30
C TYR A 306 11.75 -7.46 -6.98
N ALA A 307 11.54 -7.66 -8.29
CA ALA A 307 10.53 -6.98 -9.09
C ALA A 307 9.52 -8.03 -9.56
N VAL A 308 8.27 -7.88 -9.15
CA VAL A 308 7.19 -8.86 -9.36
C VAL A 308 6.04 -8.20 -10.09
N GLY A 309 5.65 -8.78 -11.22
CA GLY A 309 4.53 -8.31 -12.00
C GLY A 309 4.22 -9.29 -13.13
N LYS A 310 3.28 -8.93 -13.99
CA LYS A 310 2.90 -9.78 -15.12
C LYS A 310 4.07 -9.93 -16.10
N GLY A 311 4.46 -11.18 -16.34
CA GLY A 311 5.55 -11.54 -17.23
C GLY A 311 5.10 -11.89 -18.65
N PRO A 312 5.96 -11.76 -19.68
CA PRO A 312 5.70 -12.28 -21.01
C PRO A 312 5.77 -13.82 -21.03
N SER A 313 4.88 -14.44 -21.80
CA SER A 313 4.92 -15.87 -22.13
C SER A 313 5.27 -16.08 -23.61
N MET A 314 5.82 -17.25 -23.92
CA MET A 314 6.14 -17.66 -25.29
C MET A 314 5.45 -18.99 -25.59
N VAL A 315 4.67 -19.02 -26.67
CA VAL A 315 4.01 -20.23 -27.18
C VAL A 315 4.83 -20.81 -28.32
N THR A 316 5.06 -22.12 -28.30
CA THR A 316 5.53 -22.86 -29.46
C THR A 316 4.41 -23.75 -29.98
N VAL A 317 4.33 -23.90 -31.30
CA VAL A 317 3.37 -24.79 -31.95
C VAL A 317 4.03 -25.48 -33.13
N GLU A 318 3.89 -26.79 -33.17
CA GLU A 318 4.34 -27.67 -34.24
C GLU A 318 3.11 -28.38 -34.81
N VAL A 319 2.85 -28.11 -36.09
CA VAL A 319 1.82 -28.78 -36.90
C VAL A 319 2.47 -29.36 -38.15
N PRO A 320 1.89 -30.42 -38.74
CA PRO A 320 2.28 -30.88 -40.07
C PRO A 320 2.28 -29.73 -41.09
N THR A 321 3.41 -29.57 -41.79
CA THR A 321 3.58 -28.53 -42.83
C THR A 321 3.02 -28.94 -44.20
N VAL A 322 2.50 -30.17 -44.31
CA VAL A 322 1.90 -30.73 -45.51
C VAL A 322 0.37 -30.78 -45.36
N ALA A 323 -0.34 -30.69 -46.48
CA ALA A 323 -1.80 -30.81 -46.49
C ALA A 323 -2.23 -32.15 -45.88
N VAL A 324 -3.10 -32.09 -44.88
CA VAL A 324 -3.66 -33.27 -44.21
C VAL A 324 -5.03 -33.58 -44.83
N PRO A 325 -5.25 -34.80 -45.36
CA PRO A 325 -6.53 -35.14 -45.98
C PRO A 325 -7.71 -34.98 -45.03
N LEU A 326 -8.82 -34.46 -45.55
CA LEU A 326 -10.07 -34.31 -44.80
C LEU A 326 -10.49 -35.65 -44.16
N GLY A 327 -10.82 -35.61 -42.87
CA GLY A 327 -11.17 -36.80 -42.08
C GLY A 327 -10.00 -37.51 -41.42
N SER A 328 -8.76 -37.06 -41.62
CA SER A 328 -7.58 -37.59 -40.91
C SER A 328 -7.36 -36.87 -39.58
N SER A 329 -6.83 -37.59 -38.58
CA SER A 329 -6.42 -36.99 -37.31
C SER A 329 -5.15 -36.15 -37.48
N LEU A 330 -5.12 -34.97 -36.86
CA LEU A 330 -3.97 -34.08 -36.79
C LEU A 330 -3.39 -34.10 -35.37
N LEU A 331 -2.06 -34.17 -35.24
CA LEU A 331 -1.39 -33.95 -33.96
C LEU A 331 -0.79 -32.54 -33.94
N ILE A 332 -1.20 -31.74 -32.96
CA ILE A 332 -0.61 -30.44 -32.64
C ILE A 332 0.26 -30.64 -31.40
N ARG A 333 1.52 -30.22 -31.46
CA ARG A 333 2.43 -30.21 -30.31
C ARG A 333 2.87 -28.79 -30.02
N GLY A 334 3.19 -28.50 -28.77
CA GLY A 334 3.60 -27.16 -28.39
C GLY A 334 3.97 -27.08 -26.92
N SER A 335 4.38 -25.89 -26.50
CA SER A 335 4.65 -25.56 -25.12
C SER A 335 4.34 -24.10 -24.86
N VAL A 336 4.09 -23.75 -23.60
CA VAL A 336 4.01 -22.37 -23.15
C VAL A 336 5.04 -22.17 -22.05
N LEU A 337 5.99 -21.27 -22.30
CA LEU A 337 7.09 -20.98 -21.39
C LEU A 337 6.97 -19.57 -20.84
N ASP A 338 7.31 -19.40 -19.55
CA ASP A 338 7.60 -18.11 -18.95
C ASP A 338 8.94 -17.60 -19.47
N VAL A 339 8.91 -16.44 -20.13
CA VAL A 339 10.10 -15.77 -20.69
C VAL A 339 10.37 -14.44 -20.00
N SER A 340 9.89 -14.29 -18.76
CA SER A 340 10.19 -13.15 -17.88
C SER A 340 11.69 -12.95 -17.69
N PRO A 341 12.17 -11.70 -17.52
CA PRO A 341 13.60 -11.43 -17.33
C PRO A 341 14.24 -12.28 -16.22
N GLY A 342 13.50 -12.57 -15.15
CA GLY A 342 13.97 -13.41 -14.04
C GLY A 342 14.32 -14.84 -14.43
N THR A 343 13.72 -15.42 -15.48
CA THR A 343 14.02 -16.80 -15.91
C THR A 343 15.40 -16.95 -16.54
N LYS A 344 16.05 -15.82 -16.89
CA LYS A 344 17.42 -15.78 -17.43
C LYS A 344 18.50 -15.78 -16.34
N ASP A 345 18.14 -15.70 -15.06
CA ASP A 345 19.11 -15.84 -13.96
C ASP A 345 19.83 -17.20 -14.11
N PRO A 346 21.18 -17.24 -14.09
CA PRO A 346 21.92 -18.48 -14.24
C PRO A 346 21.49 -19.61 -13.30
N LYS A 347 21.10 -19.28 -12.05
CA LYS A 347 20.64 -20.27 -11.06
C LYS A 347 19.31 -20.91 -11.46
N ILE A 348 18.44 -20.14 -12.13
CA ILE A 348 17.15 -20.63 -12.63
C ILE A 348 17.36 -21.39 -13.94
N ALA A 349 18.11 -20.82 -14.89
CA ALA A 349 18.40 -21.46 -16.18
C ALA A 349 19.09 -22.83 -16.02
N LEU A 350 19.96 -23.00 -15.03
CA LEU A 350 20.58 -24.29 -14.70
C LEU A 350 19.57 -25.36 -14.24
N ARG A 351 18.53 -24.96 -13.50
CA ARG A 351 17.46 -25.86 -13.03
C ARG A 351 16.42 -26.14 -14.11
N PHE A 352 16.24 -25.21 -15.04
CA PHE A 352 15.25 -25.26 -16.12
C PHE A 352 15.93 -25.12 -17.49
N PRO A 353 16.76 -26.10 -17.92
CA PRO A 353 17.55 -25.99 -19.15
C PRO A 353 16.69 -25.93 -20.44
N LYS A 354 15.39 -26.22 -20.34
CA LYS A 354 14.41 -26.13 -21.43
C LYS A 354 13.44 -24.95 -21.28
N GLY A 355 13.74 -24.02 -20.36
CA GLY A 355 12.85 -22.92 -19.98
C GLY A 355 11.91 -23.30 -18.83
N VAL A 356 11.33 -22.27 -18.21
CA VAL A 356 10.38 -22.40 -17.10
C VAL A 356 8.96 -22.51 -17.68
N PRO A 357 8.21 -23.60 -17.41
CA PRO A 357 6.81 -23.68 -17.80
C PRO A 357 5.97 -22.52 -17.26
N ALA A 358 5.04 -22.02 -18.09
CA ALA A 358 3.94 -21.20 -17.60
C ALA A 358 2.89 -22.11 -16.94
N VAL A 359 2.37 -21.70 -15.77
CA VAL A 359 1.42 -22.48 -14.98
C VAL A 359 0.10 -21.72 -14.79
N ALA A 360 -0.96 -22.45 -14.45
CA ALA A 360 -2.24 -21.87 -14.09
C ALA A 360 -2.14 -20.99 -12.84
N ASP A 361 -3.04 -20.01 -12.71
CA ASP A 361 -3.05 -19.03 -11.63
C ASP A 361 -3.15 -19.69 -10.24
N GLU A 362 -3.90 -20.79 -10.14
CA GLU A 362 -4.10 -21.56 -8.90
C GLU A 362 -2.80 -22.23 -8.40
N ASN A 363 -1.83 -22.46 -9.28
CA ASN A 363 -0.53 -23.04 -8.95
C ASN A 363 0.58 -21.99 -8.79
N MET A 364 0.31 -20.72 -9.09
CA MET A 364 1.34 -19.69 -9.24
C MET A 364 2.15 -19.48 -7.95
N SER A 365 1.50 -19.47 -6.78
CA SER A 365 2.19 -19.26 -5.49
C SER A 365 3.25 -20.32 -5.21
N ASP A 366 2.90 -21.60 -5.33
CA ASP A 366 3.85 -22.70 -5.10
C ASP A 366 4.89 -22.81 -6.21
N TRP A 367 4.48 -22.56 -7.46
CA TRP A 367 5.38 -22.54 -8.60
C TRP A 367 6.48 -21.48 -8.46
N MET A 368 6.11 -20.25 -8.10
CA MET A 368 7.06 -19.17 -7.90
C MET A 368 8.01 -19.47 -6.73
N ARG A 369 7.53 -20.10 -5.64
CA ARG A 369 8.38 -20.54 -4.52
C ARG A 369 9.38 -21.61 -4.97
N TYR A 370 8.94 -22.56 -5.79
CA TYR A 370 9.81 -23.58 -6.36
C TYR A 370 10.88 -22.99 -7.27
N VAL A 371 10.49 -22.12 -8.20
CA VAL A 371 11.39 -21.53 -9.20
C VAL A 371 12.39 -20.57 -8.54
N TYR A 372 11.91 -19.60 -7.77
CA TYR A 372 12.71 -18.46 -7.29
C TYR A 372 13.28 -18.65 -5.88
N LYS A 373 12.66 -19.49 -5.04
CA LYS A 373 13.03 -19.64 -3.62
C LYS A 373 13.52 -21.04 -3.25
N GLN A 374 13.61 -21.95 -4.23
CA GLN A 374 14.08 -23.33 -4.06
C GLN A 374 13.30 -24.17 -3.03
N PHE A 375 12.07 -23.77 -2.70
CA PHE A 375 11.18 -24.63 -1.91
C PHE A 375 10.88 -25.88 -2.72
N PRO A 376 10.75 -27.06 -2.09
CA PRO A 376 10.29 -28.25 -2.80
C PRO A 376 8.82 -28.07 -3.22
N LEU A 377 8.47 -28.59 -4.40
CA LEU A 377 7.07 -28.87 -4.71
C LEU A 377 6.69 -30.15 -3.96
N ASP A 378 5.44 -30.20 -3.48
CA ASP A 378 4.86 -31.47 -3.02
C ASP A 378 4.93 -32.47 -4.18
N PRO A 379 5.57 -33.64 -4.02
CA PRO A 379 5.64 -34.67 -5.06
C PRO A 379 4.27 -35.12 -5.57
N MET A 380 3.22 -34.93 -4.78
CA MET A 380 1.84 -35.26 -5.12
C MET A 380 1.05 -34.07 -5.68
N ALA A 381 1.62 -32.85 -5.70
CA ALA A 381 0.95 -31.69 -6.26
C ALA A 381 0.81 -31.83 -7.78
N LYS A 382 -0.42 -31.67 -8.26
CA LYS A 382 -0.70 -31.47 -9.68
C LYS A 382 -0.46 -29.99 -10.00
N ILE A 383 0.56 -29.72 -10.81
CA ILE A 383 0.82 -28.40 -11.38
C ILE A 383 0.27 -28.39 -12.79
N ASP A 384 -0.84 -27.69 -12.98
CA ASP A 384 -1.45 -27.52 -14.29
C ASP A 384 -0.78 -26.36 -15.02
N GLY A 385 -0.53 -26.53 -16.32
CA GLY A 385 -0.10 -25.45 -17.18
C GLY A 385 -1.24 -24.47 -17.48
N VAL A 386 -0.99 -23.51 -18.36
CA VAL A 386 -2.05 -22.59 -18.79
C VAL A 386 -3.02 -23.26 -19.78
N TRP A 387 -4.27 -22.81 -19.82
CA TRP A 387 -5.20 -23.22 -20.85
C TRP A 387 -4.85 -22.54 -22.18
N VAL A 388 -4.78 -23.32 -23.26
CA VAL A 388 -4.55 -22.84 -24.63
C VAL A 388 -5.75 -23.16 -25.52
N ALA A 389 -6.17 -22.16 -26.31
CA ALA A 389 -7.13 -22.34 -27.39
C ALA A 389 -6.40 -22.71 -28.68
N PHE A 390 -7.03 -23.56 -29.49
CA PHE A 390 -6.64 -23.81 -30.86
C PHE A 390 -7.64 -23.13 -31.79
N GLU A 391 -7.16 -22.22 -32.64
CA GLU A 391 -7.97 -21.52 -33.64
C GLU A 391 -7.41 -21.79 -35.03
N ALA A 392 -8.26 -22.19 -35.96
CA ALA A 392 -7.96 -22.31 -37.39
C ALA A 392 -8.49 -21.08 -38.12
N ILE A 393 -7.92 -20.77 -39.28
CA ILE A 393 -8.43 -19.73 -40.19
C ILE A 393 -9.17 -20.43 -41.33
N ASP A 394 -10.44 -20.10 -41.53
CA ASP A 394 -11.25 -20.64 -42.64
C ASP A 394 -10.88 -19.99 -44.00
N PRO A 395 -11.37 -20.50 -45.14
CA PRO A 395 -11.08 -19.93 -46.46
C PRO A 395 -11.53 -18.47 -46.62
N GLU A 396 -12.51 -18.01 -45.84
CA GLU A 396 -13.02 -16.64 -45.81
C GLU A 396 -12.19 -15.71 -44.91
N GLY A 397 -11.21 -16.26 -44.17
CA GLY A 397 -10.33 -15.52 -43.28
C GLY A 397 -10.84 -15.37 -41.84
N ASN A 398 -11.91 -16.05 -41.45
CA ASN A 398 -12.44 -16.01 -40.10
C ASN A 398 -11.72 -17.01 -39.19
N TYR A 399 -11.60 -16.64 -37.91
CA TYR A 399 -11.12 -17.56 -36.87
C TYR A 399 -12.21 -18.54 -36.47
N VAL A 400 -11.87 -19.83 -36.47
CA VAL A 400 -12.73 -20.94 -36.04
C VAL A 400 -12.05 -21.65 -34.87
N ASN A 401 -12.71 -21.66 -33.71
CA ASN A 401 -12.24 -22.41 -32.55
C ASN A 401 -12.38 -23.92 -32.82
N ILE A 402 -11.27 -24.65 -32.71
CA ILE A 402 -11.20 -26.10 -32.94
C ILE A 402 -10.89 -26.89 -31.65
N GLY A 403 -11.02 -26.25 -30.50
CA GLY A 403 -10.85 -26.83 -29.17
C GLY A 403 -9.77 -26.12 -28.34
N GLY A 404 -9.37 -26.77 -27.25
CA GLY A 404 -8.31 -26.28 -26.37
C GLY A 404 -7.86 -27.35 -25.38
N THR A 405 -6.73 -27.13 -24.73
CA THR A 405 -6.18 -28.04 -23.72
C THR A 405 -5.43 -27.26 -22.63
N ILE A 406 -5.25 -27.87 -21.48
CA ILE A 406 -4.28 -27.44 -20.48
C ILE A 406 -2.92 -28.01 -20.90
N THR A 407 -1.87 -27.19 -20.83
CA THR A 407 -0.49 -27.56 -21.22
C THR A 407 0.25 -28.36 -20.18
#